data_AF-A0A1S1JH29-F1
#
_entry.id   AF-A0A1S1JH29-F1
#
_cell.length_a   1.000
_cell.length_b   1.000
_cell.length_c   1.000
_cell.angle_alpha   90.00
_cell.angle_beta   90.00
_cell.angle_gamma   90.00
#
_symmetry.space_group_name_H-M   'P 1'
#
loop_
_entity.id
_entity.type
_entity.pdbx_description
1 polymer ?
#
loop_
_entity_poly.entity_id
_entity_poly.type
_entity_poly.pdbx_seq_one_letter_code
_entity_poly.pdbx_strand_id
1 'polypeptide(L)'
;MSAANDSAAVSDAVTETEAQDEPKTDHEAHIKVLRGEPTDEEMAALMAVLSSAGGGAEEPVVRDRNMWGHPVDKLRYSIFSWQRVTLLERTHMRR
;
A
#
# COMPACT_ATOMS: atom_id res chain seq x y z
N MET A 1 17.57 -44.14 5.92
CA MET A 1 16.24 -44.55 5.42
C MET A 1 15.24 -43.53 5.89
N SER A 2 14.55 -42.91 4.94
CA SER A 2 13.71 -41.72 5.07
C SER A 2 12.41 -42.01 5.80
N ALA A 3 12.13 -41.28 6.88
CA ALA A 3 10.81 -41.24 7.48
C ALA A 3 10.63 -39.92 8.23
N ALA A 4 9.79 -39.04 7.67
CA ALA A 4 9.05 -37.94 8.30
C ALA A 4 8.89 -36.79 7.30
N ASN A 5 7.97 -36.94 6.35
CA ASN A 5 7.34 -35.80 5.73
C ASN A 5 5.84 -36.12 5.61
N ASP A 6 5.17 -36.06 6.76
CA ASP A 6 3.71 -36.10 6.85
C ASP A 6 3.21 -34.75 6.32
N SER A 7 2.68 -34.77 5.10
CA SER A 7 2.21 -33.56 4.43
C SER A 7 0.91 -33.14 5.09
N ALA A 8 0.96 -32.11 5.94
CA ALA A 8 -0.22 -31.49 6.50
C ALA A 8 -1.14 -31.03 5.35
N ALA A 9 -2.26 -31.71 5.18
CA ALA A 9 -3.37 -31.24 4.38
C ALA A 9 -3.96 -30.01 5.09
N VAL A 10 -3.46 -28.82 4.73
CA VAL A 10 -4.07 -27.56 5.16
C VAL A 10 -5.31 -27.36 4.31
N SER A 11 -6.47 -27.59 4.92
CA SER A 11 -7.79 -27.30 4.38
C SER A 11 -7.81 -25.91 3.75
N ASP A 12 -8.20 -25.87 2.48
CA ASP A 12 -8.62 -24.66 1.77
C ASP A 12 -9.96 -24.22 2.40
N ALA A 13 -9.87 -23.58 3.56
CA ALA A 13 -10.93 -22.73 4.04
C ALA A 13 -10.76 -21.40 3.31
N VAL A 14 -11.48 -21.26 2.20
CA VAL A 14 -11.81 -19.98 1.58
C VAL A 14 -12.30 -19.07 2.70
N THR A 15 -11.37 -18.26 3.22
CA THR A 15 -11.73 -17.10 4.01
C THR A 15 -12.09 -16.08 2.97
N GLU A 16 -13.39 -16.03 2.66
CA GLU A 16 -14.02 -14.87 2.05
C GLU A 16 -13.50 -13.67 2.83
N THR A 17 -12.52 -12.99 2.25
CA THR A 17 -12.05 -11.72 2.77
C THR A 17 -13.15 -10.77 2.37
N GLU A 18 -14.20 -10.72 3.20
CA GLU A 18 -15.06 -9.56 3.28
C GLU A 18 -14.10 -8.38 3.36
N ALA A 19 -14.03 -7.64 2.25
CA ALA A 19 -13.44 -6.32 2.23
C ALA A 19 -14.20 -5.56 3.32
N GLN A 20 -13.60 -5.49 4.49
CA GLN A 20 -14.05 -4.61 5.54
C GLN A 20 -14.04 -3.22 4.90
N ASP A 21 -15.24 -2.75 4.57
CA ASP A 21 -15.52 -1.38 4.22
C ASP A 21 -15.24 -0.59 5.50
N GLU A 22 -13.94 -0.38 5.76
CA GLU A 22 -13.48 0.61 6.72
C GLU A 22 -14.26 1.88 6.41
N PRO A 23 -15.00 2.45 7.36
CA PRO A 23 -15.72 3.68 7.12
C PRO A 23 -14.66 4.70 6.69
N LYS A 24 -14.62 5.02 5.40
CA LYS A 24 -13.80 6.10 4.86
C LYS A 24 -14.18 7.29 5.71
N THR A 25 -13.29 7.67 6.61
CA THR A 25 -13.49 8.82 7.47
C THR A 25 -13.85 9.97 6.56
N ASP A 26 -15.09 10.45 6.63
CA ASP A 26 -15.57 11.55 5.82
C ASP A 26 -14.60 12.71 6.06
N HIS A 27 -13.70 12.93 5.11
CA HIS A 27 -12.74 14.01 5.20
C HIS A 27 -13.55 15.29 5.32
N GLU A 28 -13.32 16.07 6.38
CA GLU A 28 -14.06 17.31 6.59
C GLU A 28 -13.96 18.13 5.30
N ALA A 29 -15.12 18.50 4.74
CA ALA A 29 -15.16 19.25 3.49
C ALA A 29 -14.35 20.55 3.63
N HIS A 30 -13.21 20.61 2.95
CA HIS A 30 -12.30 21.75 3.01
C HIS A 30 -12.86 23.01 2.34
N ILE A 31 -13.91 22.88 1.53
CA ILE A 31 -14.59 23.96 0.83
C ILE A 31 -16.05 23.96 1.26
N LYS A 32 -16.55 25.12 1.73
CA LYS A 32 -17.91 25.31 2.25
C LYS A 32 -18.63 26.40 1.46
N VAL A 33 -19.88 26.13 1.07
CA VAL A 33 -20.76 27.14 0.44
C VAL A 33 -21.35 28.02 1.55
N LEU A 34 -20.96 29.29 1.57
CA LEU A 34 -21.42 30.22 2.61
C LEU A 34 -22.79 30.86 2.28
N ARG A 35 -23.15 30.91 0.99
CA ARG A 35 -24.37 31.58 0.51
C ARG A 35 -24.80 30.99 -0.83
N GLY A 36 -26.12 30.91 -1.03
CA GLY A 36 -26.75 30.42 -2.25
C GLY A 36 -27.07 28.92 -2.18
N GLU A 37 -27.83 28.47 -3.16
CA GLU A 37 -28.19 27.06 -3.35
C GLU A 37 -27.70 26.67 -4.75
N PRO A 38 -26.40 26.31 -4.90
CA PRO A 38 -25.84 25.96 -6.18
C PRO A 38 -26.49 24.67 -6.68
N THR A 39 -26.74 24.64 -7.98
CA THR A 39 -27.25 23.44 -8.65
C THR A 39 -26.14 22.40 -8.81
N ASP A 40 -26.54 21.13 -8.99
CA ASP A 40 -25.59 20.02 -9.18
C ASP A 40 -24.69 20.24 -10.41
N GLU A 41 -25.20 20.90 -11.45
CA GLU A 41 -24.44 21.24 -12.66
C GLU A 41 -23.32 22.24 -12.37
N GLU A 42 -23.59 23.26 -11.56
CA GLU A 42 -22.60 24.27 -11.16
C GLU A 42 -21.52 23.67 -10.25
N MET A 43 -21.91 22.77 -9.35
CA MET A 43 -20.97 22.02 -8.52
C MET A 43 -20.06 21.12 -9.35
N ALA A 44 -20.61 20.44 -10.36
CA ALA A 44 -19.83 19.63 -11.29
C ALA A 44 -18.85 20.47 -12.10
N ALA A 45 -19.28 21.63 -12.60
CA ALA A 45 -18.43 22.57 -13.31
C ALA A 45 -17.28 23.09 -12.43
N LEU A 46 -17.56 23.43 -11.17
CA LEU A 46 -16.54 23.85 -10.20
C LEU A 46 -15.51 22.74 -9.95
N MET A 47 -15.96 21.51 -9.73
CA MET A 47 -15.08 20.35 -9.51
C MET A 47 -14.21 20.06 -10.73
N ALA A 48 -14.75 20.17 -11.94
CA ALA A 48 -13.99 20.00 -13.17
C ALA A 48 -12.86 21.03 -13.29
N VAL A 49 -13.14 22.30 -12.99
CA VAL A 49 -12.13 23.37 -13.00
C VAL A 49 -11.07 23.13 -11.93
N LEU A 50 -11.46 22.88 -10.68
CA LEU A 50 -10.53 22.63 -9.57
C LEU A 50 -9.66 21.40 -9.83
N SER A 51 -10.25 20.32 -10.35
CA SER A 51 -9.53 19.10 -10.72
C SER A 51 -8.56 19.35 -11.88
N SER A 52 -8.94 20.13 -12.90
CA SER A 52 -8.03 20.47 -13.99
C SER A 52 -6.87 21.37 -13.54
N ALA A 53 -7.09 22.25 -12.56
CA ALA A 53 -6.07 23.14 -12.03
C ALA A 53 -5.12 22.43 -11.03
N GLY A 54 -5.64 21.53 -10.19
CA GLY A 54 -4.88 20.83 -9.16
C GLY A 54 -4.41 19.42 -9.56
N GLY A 55 -5.03 18.82 -10.56
CA GLY A 55 -4.79 17.45 -11.02
C GLY A 55 -3.96 17.39 -12.29
N GLY A 56 -2.96 18.27 -12.42
CA GLY A 56 -1.89 18.03 -13.39
C GLY A 56 -1.29 16.66 -13.08
N ALA A 57 -1.26 15.76 -14.06
CA ALA A 57 -0.58 14.49 -13.92
C ALA A 57 0.89 14.81 -13.62
N GLU A 58 1.26 14.75 -12.34
CA GLU A 58 2.65 14.78 -11.95
C GLU A 58 3.29 13.60 -12.67
N GLU A 59 4.28 13.91 -13.53
CA GLU A 59 5.13 12.90 -14.17
C GLU A 59 5.39 11.82 -13.12
N PRO A 60 5.09 10.53 -13.38
CA PRO A 60 5.15 9.51 -12.35
C PRO A 60 6.50 9.61 -11.67
N VAL A 61 6.52 10.18 -10.47
CA VAL A 61 7.76 10.51 -9.79
C VAL A 61 8.50 9.20 -9.70
N VAL A 62 9.70 9.15 -10.27
CA VAL A 62 10.58 7.98 -10.13
C VAL A 62 10.86 7.86 -8.65
N ARG A 63 10.00 7.14 -7.94
CA ARG A 63 10.14 6.92 -6.52
C ARG A 63 11.36 6.04 -6.38
N ASP A 64 12.28 6.48 -5.54
CA ASP A 64 13.36 5.61 -5.10
C ASP A 64 12.75 4.29 -4.63
N ARG A 65 13.43 3.19 -4.98
CA ARG A 65 12.97 1.85 -4.61
C ARG A 65 12.74 1.80 -3.10
N ASN A 66 11.52 1.48 -2.69
CA ASN A 66 11.21 1.29 -1.29
C ASN A 66 11.88 0.01 -0.78
N MET A 67 12.91 0.14 0.03
CA MET A 67 13.63 -0.98 0.63
C MET A 67 12.95 -1.51 1.91
N TRP A 68 11.85 -0.89 2.35
CA TRP A 68 11.11 -1.34 3.52
C TRP A 68 10.35 -2.62 3.22
N GLY A 69 10.40 -3.57 4.16
CA GLY A 69 9.64 -4.81 4.07
C GLY A 69 10.27 -5.89 3.18
N HIS A 70 11.54 -5.74 2.80
CA HIS A 70 12.27 -6.77 2.07
C HIS A 70 12.25 -8.08 2.88
N PRO A 71 12.02 -9.26 2.26
CA PRO A 71 11.87 -10.52 2.99
C PRO A 71 13.05 -10.83 3.91
N VAL A 72 14.27 -10.42 3.53
CA VAL A 72 15.50 -10.55 4.34
C VAL A 72 15.36 -9.92 5.73
N ASP A 73 14.59 -8.84 5.87
CA ASP A 73 14.41 -8.16 7.16
C ASP A 73 13.53 -8.98 8.12
N LYS A 74 12.68 -9.86 7.57
CA LYS A 74 11.79 -10.75 8.34
C LYS A 74 12.47 -12.04 8.83
N LEU A 75 13.68 -12.33 8.37
CA LEU A 75 14.41 -13.54 8.76
C LEU A 75 14.86 -13.47 10.23
N ARG A 76 14.39 -14.43 11.05
CA ARG A 76 14.77 -14.59 12.45
C ARG A 76 16.08 -15.38 12.61
N TYR A 77 17.13 -14.94 11.94
CA TYR A 77 18.48 -15.45 12.19
C TYR A 77 19.14 -14.67 13.33
N SER A 78 20.06 -15.32 14.04
CA SER A 78 20.94 -14.63 14.99
C SER A 78 21.73 -13.52 14.28
N ILE A 79 22.06 -12.45 15.00
CA ILE A 79 22.68 -11.26 14.38
C ILE A 79 24.06 -11.53 13.78
N PHE A 80 24.75 -12.57 14.27
CA PHE A 80 26.05 -13.03 13.78
C PHE A 80 25.95 -14.13 12.71
N SER A 81 24.74 -14.50 12.29
CA SER A 81 24.56 -15.49 11.23
C SER A 81 25.10 -14.97 9.92
N TRP A 82 26.08 -15.70 9.35
CA TRP A 82 26.65 -15.35 8.06
C TRP A 82 25.61 -15.36 6.93
N GLN A 83 24.58 -16.19 7.01
CA GLN A 83 23.45 -16.17 6.07
C GLN A 83 22.68 -14.83 6.12
N ARG A 84 22.45 -14.27 7.31
CA ARG A 84 21.79 -12.96 7.46
C ARG A 84 22.67 -11.84 6.93
N VAL A 85 23.95 -11.85 7.29
CA VAL A 85 24.93 -10.82 6.87
C VAL A 85 25.04 -10.76 5.35
N THR A 86 25.22 -11.91 4.70
CA THR A 86 25.39 -11.98 3.24
C THR A 86 24.14 -11.59 2.46
N LEU A 87 22.95 -12.02 2.92
CA LEU A 87 21.69 -11.64 2.29
C LEU A 87 21.43 -10.14 2.43
N LEU A 88 21.65 -9.57 3.63
CA LEU A 88 21.50 -8.14 3.88
C LEU A 88 22.47 -7.30 3.02
N GLU A 89 23.73 -7.70 2.93
CA GLU A 89 24.74 -7.00 2.12
C GLU A 89 24.35 -7.00 0.63
N ARG A 90 23.89 -8.14 0.10
CA ARG A 90 23.46 -8.25 -1.30
C ARG A 90 22.21 -7.44 -1.61
N THR A 91 21.26 -7.35 -0.68
CA THR A 91 19.96 -6.69 -0.94
C THR A 91 20.00 -5.21 -0.66
N HIS A 92 20.74 -4.78 0.37
CA HIS A 92 20.72 -3.39 0.83
C HIS A 92 21.99 -2.61 0.49
N MET A 93 23.16 -3.26 0.33
CA MET A 93 24.43 -2.55 0.15
C MET A 93 25.00 -2.61 -1.26
N ARG A 94 24.64 -3.60 -2.09
CA ARG A 94 25.09 -3.65 -3.48
C ARG A 94 24.12 -2.89 -4.39
N ARG A 95 24.61 -1.78 -4.98
CA ARG A 95 24.04 -1.08 -6.13
C ARG A 95 24.76 -1.49 -7.40
#